data_AF-A0A955YWN2-F1
#
_entry.id   AF-A0A955YWN2-F1
#
_cell.length_a   1.000
_cell.length_b   1.000
_cell.length_c   1.000
_cell.angle_alpha   90.00
_cell.angle_beta   90.00
_cell.angle_gamma   90.00
#
_symmetry.space_group_name_H-M   'P 1'
#
loop_
_entity.id
_entity.type
_entity.pdbx_description
1 polymer ?
#
loop_
_entity_poly.entity_id
_entity_poly.type
_entity_poly.pdbx_seq_one_letter_code
_entity_poly.pdbx_strand_id
1 'polypeptide(L)'
;MIDHPAAVFAVLASIASLFFWLEGRTGWRGFRLFPPLLWIYAVPVLLNNVGVLPPKSSAYDMLSDVGLPAMLVLMLVSVNVGSVLRVMGRGVLVMLIASVGVVVGAVLSFALFRPWLPPDAWKLFGGLAGAWTGGTGNMAAVAGGLGLAPEDLGLAVLADNVVYVVWLPILLGSKSFADRFNRWAKVDPRRIEELEEAALAHREEV
;
A
#
# COMPACT_ATOMS: atom_id res chain seq x y z
N MET A 1 27.51 -1.03 -7.90
CA MET A 1 26.50 -0.01 -7.61
C MET A 1 26.20 0.75 -8.89
N ILE A 2 24.93 0.93 -9.24
CA ILE A 2 24.47 1.62 -10.45
C ILE A 2 24.11 3.06 -10.07
N ASP A 3 24.99 4.02 -10.36
CA ASP A 3 24.82 5.38 -9.84
C ASP A 3 24.15 6.35 -10.83
N HIS A 4 24.09 5.99 -12.12
CA HIS A 4 23.48 6.84 -13.14
C HIS A 4 21.94 6.77 -13.06
N PRO A 5 21.22 7.90 -12.91
CA PRO A 5 19.76 7.91 -12.72
C PRO A 5 18.99 7.15 -13.81
N ALA A 6 19.38 7.32 -15.08
CA ALA A 6 18.75 6.59 -16.19
C ALA A 6 18.96 5.07 -16.10
N ALA A 7 20.10 4.62 -15.57
CA ALA A 7 20.37 3.20 -15.40
C ALA A 7 19.58 2.62 -14.21
N VAL A 8 19.42 3.38 -13.12
CA VAL A 8 18.52 3.03 -12.01
C VAL A 8 17.09 2.86 -12.53
N PHE A 9 16.59 3.84 -13.29
CA PHE A 9 15.26 3.77 -13.90
C PHE A 9 15.12 2.55 -14.84
N ALA A 10 16.10 2.31 -15.70
CA ALA A 10 16.10 1.18 -16.63
C ALA A 10 16.03 -0.17 -15.88
N VAL A 11 16.77 -0.31 -14.76
CA VAL A 11 16.71 -1.51 -13.92
C VAL A 11 15.33 -1.69 -13.30
N LEU A 12 14.75 -0.64 -12.71
CA LEU A 12 13.41 -0.69 -12.13
C LEU A 12 12.35 -1.05 -13.18
N ALA A 13 12.39 -0.41 -14.36
CA ALA A 13 11.49 -0.71 -15.46
C ALA A 13 11.66 -2.15 -15.97
N SER A 14 12.90 -2.65 -16.02
CA SER A 14 13.20 -4.02 -16.44
C SER A 14 12.67 -5.04 -15.45
N ILE A 15 12.79 -4.79 -14.14
CA ILE A 15 12.22 -5.65 -13.10
C ILE A 15 10.70 -5.71 -13.22
N ALA A 16 10.03 -4.56 -13.34
CA ALA A 16 8.59 -4.51 -13.53
C ALA A 16 8.14 -5.28 -14.77
N SER A 17 8.79 -5.02 -15.92
CA SER A 17 8.49 -5.68 -17.19
C SER A 17 8.72 -7.19 -17.13
N LEU A 18 9.80 -7.63 -16.49
CA LEU A 18 10.15 -9.04 -16.35
C LEU A 18 9.08 -9.81 -15.59
N PHE A 19 8.63 -9.30 -14.44
CA PHE A 19 7.67 -10.04 -13.60
C PHE A 19 6.27 -10.08 -14.20
N PHE A 20 5.82 -9.01 -14.86
CA PHE A 20 4.56 -9.06 -15.61
C PHE A 20 4.63 -9.98 -16.83
N TRP A 21 5.75 -9.94 -17.58
CA TRP A 21 5.96 -10.87 -18.68
C TRP A 21 6.01 -12.33 -18.22
N LEU A 22 6.68 -12.59 -17.10
CA LEU A 22 6.84 -13.93 -16.53
C LEU A 22 5.49 -14.49 -16.07
N GLU A 23 4.64 -13.68 -15.44
CA GLU A 23 3.27 -14.05 -15.08
C GLU A 23 2.48 -14.48 -16.31
N GLY A 24 2.46 -13.62 -17.34
CA GLY A 24 1.70 -13.84 -18.57
C GLY A 24 2.17 -15.07 -19.37
N ARG A 25 3.46 -15.40 -19.32
CA ARG A 25 4.03 -16.56 -20.05
C ARG A 25 3.95 -17.89 -19.31
N THR A 26 4.19 -17.89 -17.99
CA THR A 26 4.37 -19.15 -17.26
C THR A 26 3.09 -19.65 -16.60
N GLY A 27 2.14 -18.75 -16.28
CA GLY A 27 0.92 -19.11 -15.56
C GLY A 27 1.20 -19.87 -14.25
N TRP A 28 2.38 -19.69 -13.65
CA TRP A 28 2.86 -20.49 -12.53
C TRP A 28 1.88 -20.38 -11.36
N ARG A 29 1.52 -21.54 -10.77
CA ARG A 29 0.59 -21.58 -9.63
C ARG A 29 1.08 -20.76 -8.44
N GLY A 30 2.40 -20.55 -8.31
CA GLY A 30 2.99 -19.68 -7.30
C GLY A 30 2.56 -18.22 -7.43
N PHE A 31 2.27 -17.70 -8.63
CA PHE A 31 1.76 -16.34 -8.80
C PHE A 31 0.33 -16.14 -8.27
N ARG A 32 -0.41 -17.23 -8.02
CA ARG A 32 -1.72 -17.15 -7.32
C ARG A 32 -1.55 -16.82 -5.84
N LEU A 33 -0.44 -17.25 -5.25
CA LEU A 33 -0.12 -17.00 -3.85
C LEU A 33 0.73 -15.73 -3.68
N PHE A 34 1.65 -15.48 -4.62
CA PHE A 34 2.54 -14.33 -4.63
C PHE A 34 2.41 -13.56 -5.95
N PRO A 35 1.49 -12.58 -6.05
CA PRO A 35 1.31 -11.81 -7.27
C PRO A 35 2.60 -11.12 -7.72
N PRO A 36 2.77 -10.82 -9.02
CA PRO A 36 3.98 -10.19 -9.55
C PRO A 36 4.37 -8.91 -8.83
N LEU A 37 3.36 -8.14 -8.39
CA LEU A 37 3.53 -6.90 -7.65
C LEU A 37 4.42 -7.06 -6.40
N LEU A 38 4.34 -8.21 -5.70
CA LEU A 38 5.21 -8.50 -4.56
C LEU A 38 6.67 -8.59 -4.96
N TRP A 39 6.96 -9.22 -6.11
CA TRP A 39 8.32 -9.35 -6.61
C TRP A 39 8.88 -8.03 -7.12
N ILE A 40 8.04 -7.22 -7.77
CA ILE A 40 8.39 -5.86 -8.22
C ILE A 40 8.76 -4.97 -7.02
N TYR A 41 8.17 -5.21 -5.85
CA TYR A 41 8.53 -4.54 -4.61
C TYR A 41 9.77 -5.14 -3.94
N ALA A 42 9.83 -6.47 -3.82
CA ALA A 42 10.88 -7.15 -3.06
C ALA A 42 12.26 -7.12 -3.74
N VAL A 43 12.32 -7.29 -5.07
CA VAL A 43 13.60 -7.38 -5.79
C VAL A 43 14.42 -6.09 -5.70
N PRO A 44 13.86 -4.88 -5.93
CA PRO A 44 14.61 -3.64 -5.74
C PRO A 44 15.14 -3.47 -4.31
N VAL A 45 14.37 -3.87 -3.30
CA VAL A 45 14.81 -3.84 -1.89
C VAL A 45 16.01 -4.77 -1.69
N LEU A 46 15.98 -6.00 -2.22
CA LEU A 46 17.11 -6.92 -2.14
C LEU A 46 18.35 -6.39 -2.89
N LEU A 47 18.15 -5.85 -4.10
CA LEU A 47 19.23 -5.25 -4.89
C LEU A 47 19.85 -4.03 -4.20
N ASN A 48 19.06 -3.25 -3.46
CA ASN A 48 19.58 -2.17 -2.65
C ASN A 48 20.43 -2.69 -1.48
N ASN A 49 19.94 -3.70 -0.76
CA ASN A 49 20.68 -4.30 0.37
C ASN A 49 22.00 -4.96 -0.04
N VAL A 50 22.09 -5.54 -1.25
CA VAL A 50 23.32 -6.17 -1.77
C VAL A 50 24.25 -5.13 -2.46
N GLY A 51 23.87 -3.85 -2.50
CA GLY A 51 24.71 -2.77 -3.05
C GLY A 51 24.69 -2.65 -4.58
N VAL A 52 23.69 -3.26 -5.24
CA VAL A 52 23.48 -3.11 -6.69
C VAL A 52 22.79 -1.78 -6.98
N LEU A 53 21.70 -1.49 -6.28
CA LEU A 53 20.96 -0.22 -6.38
C LEU A 53 21.37 0.76 -5.26
N PRO A 54 21.57 2.04 -5.56
CA PRO A 54 21.94 3.02 -4.55
C PRO A 54 20.74 3.32 -3.63
N PRO A 55 20.96 3.71 -2.36
CA PRO A 55 19.89 4.08 -1.43
C PRO A 55 19.26 5.45 -1.74
N LYS A 56 19.95 6.28 -2.54
CA LYS A 56 19.47 7.58 -3.01
C LYS A 56 19.81 7.73 -4.48
N SER A 57 18.89 8.28 -5.26
CA SER A 57 19.07 8.59 -6.67
C SER A 57 18.04 9.62 -7.09
N SER A 58 18.42 10.57 -7.94
CA SER A 58 17.46 11.53 -8.50
C SER A 58 16.37 10.87 -9.35
N ALA A 59 16.58 9.62 -9.79
CA ALA A 59 15.52 8.82 -10.42
C ALA A 59 14.38 8.51 -9.44
N TYR A 60 14.69 8.24 -8.17
CA TYR A 60 13.67 8.00 -7.14
C TYR A 60 12.91 9.28 -6.84
N ASP A 61 13.62 10.41 -6.68
CA ASP A 61 13.02 11.72 -6.42
C ASP A 61 12.09 12.13 -7.58
N MET A 62 12.53 11.96 -8.84
CA MET A 62 11.71 12.26 -10.00
C MET A 62 10.46 11.36 -10.07
N LEU A 63 10.60 10.08 -9.72
CA LEU A 63 9.47 9.15 -9.65
C LEU A 63 8.50 9.50 -8.51
N SER A 64 8.98 9.86 -7.32
CA SER A 64 8.12 10.19 -6.17
C SER A 64 7.44 11.55 -6.32
N ASP A 65 8.16 12.55 -6.79
CA ASP A 65 7.73 13.95 -6.72
C ASP A 65 6.91 14.33 -7.95
N VAL A 66 7.15 13.67 -9.08
CA VAL A 66 6.49 13.99 -10.36
C VAL A 66 5.80 12.77 -10.95
N GLY A 67 6.49 11.65 -11.07
CA GLY A 67 5.98 10.44 -11.73
C GLY A 67 4.71 9.90 -11.08
N LEU A 68 4.75 9.65 -9.78
CA LEU A 68 3.65 9.10 -9.00
C LEU A 68 2.44 10.05 -8.97
N PRO A 69 2.56 11.35 -8.64
CA PRO A 69 1.44 12.28 -8.72
C PRO A 69 0.83 12.36 -10.12
N ALA A 70 1.65 12.39 -11.19
CA ALA A 70 1.15 12.41 -12.56
C ALA A 70 0.35 11.13 -12.89
N MET A 71 0.85 9.96 -12.52
CA MET A 71 0.13 8.69 -12.70
C MET A 71 -1.18 8.64 -11.92
N LEU A 72 -1.19 9.16 -10.68
CA LEU A 72 -2.42 9.26 -9.89
C LEU A 72 -3.45 10.19 -10.55
N VAL A 73 -3.02 11.34 -11.07
CA VAL A 73 -3.91 12.25 -11.82
C VAL A 73 -4.47 11.55 -13.05
N LEU A 74 -3.64 10.89 -13.85
CA LEU A 74 -4.08 10.15 -15.03
C LEU A 74 -5.08 9.04 -14.68
N MET A 75 -4.80 8.29 -13.60
CA MET A 75 -5.71 7.27 -13.08
C MET A 75 -7.04 7.88 -12.63
N LEU A 76 -7.03 9.05 -11.98
CA LEU A 76 -8.26 9.73 -11.55
C LEU A 76 -9.06 10.28 -12.74
N VAL A 77 -8.40 10.68 -13.83
CA VAL A 77 -9.08 11.13 -15.06
C VAL A 77 -9.88 10.00 -15.72
N SER A 78 -9.41 8.74 -15.63
CA SER A 78 -10.17 7.60 -16.17
C SER A 78 -11.34 7.16 -15.27
N VAL A 79 -11.48 7.71 -14.06
CA VAL A 79 -12.54 7.31 -13.12
C VAL A 79 -13.87 7.96 -13.47
N ASN A 80 -14.92 7.13 -13.60
CA ASN A 80 -16.30 7.61 -13.74
C ASN A 80 -16.82 8.15 -12.39
N VAL A 81 -16.79 9.48 -12.24
CA VAL A 81 -17.23 10.18 -11.04
C VAL A 81 -18.67 9.86 -10.65
N GLY A 82 -19.58 9.71 -11.62
CA GLY A 82 -21.00 9.42 -11.34
C GLY A 82 -21.20 8.06 -10.68
N SER A 83 -20.47 7.04 -11.15
CA SER A 83 -20.48 5.70 -10.54
C SER A 83 -19.87 5.72 -9.14
N VAL A 84 -18.76 6.44 -8.95
CA VAL A 84 -18.11 6.57 -7.63
C VAL A 84 -19.06 7.22 -6.62
N LEU A 85 -19.70 8.34 -6.96
CA LEU A 85 -20.62 9.04 -6.06
C LEU A 85 -21.81 8.18 -5.63
N ARG A 86 -22.30 7.29 -6.52
CA ARG A 86 -23.40 6.36 -6.21
C ARG A 86 -23.03 5.34 -5.13
N VAL A 87 -21.77 4.91 -5.10
CA VAL A 87 -21.26 3.90 -4.14
C VAL A 87 -20.62 4.56 -2.91
N MET A 88 -20.23 5.84 -3.01
CA MET A 88 -19.49 6.60 -2.00
C MET A 88 -20.13 6.55 -0.62
N GLY A 89 -21.45 6.65 -0.50
CA GLY A 89 -22.12 6.67 0.83
C GLY A 89 -21.79 5.45 1.69
N ARG A 90 -21.89 4.24 1.13
CA ARG A 90 -21.51 3.00 1.85
C ARG A 90 -19.99 2.89 2.00
N GLY A 91 -19.23 3.31 1.00
CA GLY A 91 -17.77 3.30 1.03
C GLY A 91 -17.19 4.17 2.16
N VAL A 92 -17.74 5.36 2.38
CA VAL A 92 -17.34 6.28 3.46
C VAL A 92 -17.60 5.65 4.82
N LEU A 93 -18.75 4.98 5.02
CA LEU A 93 -19.02 4.29 6.28
C LEU A 93 -17.99 3.17 6.55
N VAL A 94 -17.66 2.38 5.53
CA VAL A 94 -16.63 1.33 5.63
C VAL A 94 -15.27 1.95 5.98
N MET A 95 -14.90 3.06 5.34
CA MET A 95 -13.66 3.79 5.63
C MET A 95 -13.62 4.33 7.06
N LEU A 96 -14.73 4.88 7.56
CA LEU A 96 -14.82 5.41 8.93
C LEU A 96 -14.70 4.28 9.96
N ILE A 97 -15.39 3.15 9.74
CA ILE A 97 -15.28 1.98 10.61
C ILE A 97 -13.84 1.44 10.61
N ALA A 98 -13.20 1.33 9.43
CA ALA A 98 -11.82 0.92 9.33
C ALA A 98 -10.88 1.89 10.08
N SER A 99 -11.10 3.20 9.92
CA SER A 99 -10.31 4.24 10.60
C SER A 99 -10.45 4.18 12.12
N VAL A 100 -11.67 3.98 12.64
CA VAL A 100 -11.90 3.74 14.07
C VAL A 100 -11.19 2.47 14.51
N GLY A 101 -11.24 1.41 13.70
CA GLY A 101 -10.50 0.17 13.95
C GLY A 101 -8.99 0.39 14.09
N VAL A 102 -8.38 1.18 13.19
CA VAL A 102 -6.95 1.55 13.27
C VAL A 102 -6.65 2.30 14.57
N VAL A 103 -7.47 3.30 14.93
CA VAL A 103 -7.28 4.09 16.17
C VAL A 103 -7.43 3.21 17.40
N VAL A 104 -8.46 2.37 17.47
CA VAL A 104 -8.66 1.42 18.58
C VAL A 104 -7.50 0.44 18.66
N GLY A 105 -7.05 -0.10 17.53
CA GLY A 105 -5.89 -0.99 17.45
C GLY A 105 -4.62 -0.33 17.97
N ALA A 106 -4.37 0.94 17.63
CA ALA A 106 -3.23 1.70 18.12
C ALA A 106 -3.31 1.93 19.64
N VAL A 107 -4.48 2.30 20.16
CA VAL A 107 -4.69 2.50 21.61
C VAL A 107 -4.51 1.19 22.39
N LEU A 108 -5.09 0.09 21.92
CA LEU A 108 -4.96 -1.22 22.57
C LEU A 108 -3.52 -1.73 22.53
N SER A 109 -2.84 -1.57 21.40
CA SER A 109 -1.44 -1.95 21.26
C SER A 109 -0.55 -1.12 22.19
N PHE A 110 -0.74 0.19 22.23
CA PHE A 110 -0.02 1.05 23.17
C PHE A 110 -0.29 0.63 24.63
N ALA A 111 -1.55 0.40 25.00
CA ALA A 111 -1.90 -0.02 26.36
C ALA A 111 -1.23 -1.34 26.76
N LEU A 112 -1.16 -2.29 25.83
CA LEU A 112 -0.52 -3.59 26.05
C LEU A 112 1.01 -3.46 26.23
N PHE A 113 1.66 -2.64 25.40
CA PHE A 113 3.12 -2.52 25.41
C PHE A 113 3.66 -1.36 26.25
N ARG A 114 2.79 -0.53 26.83
CA ARG A 114 3.14 0.63 27.66
C ARG A 114 4.25 0.39 28.69
N PRO A 115 4.32 -0.77 29.41
CA PRO A 115 5.37 -0.99 30.40
C PRO A 115 6.79 -1.01 29.84
N TRP A 116 6.96 -1.29 28.54
CA TRP A 116 8.26 -1.37 27.86
C TRP A 116 8.55 -0.16 26.97
N LEU A 117 7.67 0.84 26.98
CA LEU A 117 7.75 1.97 26.08
C LEU A 117 8.06 3.27 26.82
N PRO A 118 8.75 4.23 26.18
CA PRO A 118 8.93 5.57 26.71
C PRO A 118 7.58 6.25 27.02
N PRO A 119 7.54 7.18 28.00
CA PRO A 119 6.31 7.89 28.38
C PRO A 119 5.60 8.58 27.20
N ASP A 120 6.36 9.11 26.24
CA ASP A 120 5.85 9.83 25.07
C ASP A 120 5.57 8.92 23.86
N ALA A 121 5.74 7.60 23.97
CA ALA A 121 5.56 6.69 22.86
C ALA A 121 4.14 6.73 22.27
N TRP A 122 3.12 7.13 23.03
CA TRP A 122 1.75 7.30 22.50
C TRP A 122 1.69 8.26 21.30
N LYS A 123 2.59 9.24 21.20
CA LYS A 123 2.71 10.15 20.05
C LYS A 123 3.13 9.39 18.78
N LEU A 124 4.02 8.41 18.92
CA LEU A 124 4.44 7.50 17.85
C LEU A 124 3.24 6.69 17.34
N PHE A 125 2.44 6.13 18.24
CA PHE A 125 1.22 5.38 17.89
C PHE A 125 0.17 6.28 17.23
N GLY A 126 0.08 7.55 17.63
CA GLY A 126 -0.74 8.55 16.95
C GLY A 126 -0.27 8.80 15.52
N GLY A 127 1.03 9.01 15.31
CA GLY A 127 1.61 9.15 13.97
C GLY A 127 1.35 7.93 13.09
N LEU A 128 1.59 6.72 13.61
CA LEU A 128 1.30 5.47 12.91
C LEU A 128 -0.19 5.34 12.58
N ALA A 129 -1.10 5.64 13.51
CA ALA A 129 -2.53 5.65 13.20
C ALA A 129 -2.88 6.63 12.08
N GLY A 130 -2.21 7.79 12.02
CA GLY A 130 -2.28 8.73 10.91
C GLY A 130 -1.85 8.11 9.58
N ALA A 131 -0.74 7.38 9.57
CA ALA A 131 -0.23 6.68 8.39
C ALA A 131 -1.23 5.69 7.80
N TRP A 132 -1.83 4.86 8.64
CA TRP A 132 -2.74 3.80 8.19
C TRP A 132 -4.16 4.29 7.86
N THR A 133 -4.49 5.53 8.23
CA THR A 133 -5.78 6.18 7.88
C THR A 133 -5.68 7.13 6.69
N GLY A 134 -4.51 7.72 6.43
CA GLY A 134 -4.34 8.76 5.41
C GLY A 134 -2.96 8.85 4.76
N GLY A 135 -2.11 7.84 4.93
CA GLY A 135 -0.79 7.74 4.32
C GLY A 135 0.29 8.59 5.02
N THR A 136 1.47 8.65 4.40
CA THR A 136 2.66 9.34 4.94
C THR A 136 2.45 10.84 5.15
N GLY A 137 1.64 11.50 4.32
CA GLY A 137 1.27 12.90 4.52
C GLY A 137 0.45 13.11 5.81
N ASN A 138 -0.51 12.22 6.09
CA ASN A 138 -1.30 12.28 7.31
C ASN A 138 -0.46 11.89 8.55
N MET A 139 0.47 10.94 8.42
CA MET A 139 1.46 10.63 9.46
C MET A 139 2.24 11.90 9.86
N ALA A 140 2.77 12.63 8.87
CA ALA A 140 3.54 13.85 9.13
C ALA A 140 2.70 14.95 9.79
N ALA A 141 1.44 15.13 9.36
CA ALA A 141 0.53 16.10 9.95
C ALA A 141 0.20 15.77 11.42
N VAL A 142 -0.14 14.51 11.71
CA VAL A 142 -0.42 14.04 13.09
C VAL A 142 0.83 14.14 13.96
N ALA A 143 1.99 13.71 13.46
CA ALA A 143 3.26 13.81 14.17
C ALA A 143 3.59 15.26 14.52
N GLY A 144 3.40 16.19 13.59
CA GLY A 144 3.57 17.62 13.83
C GLY A 144 2.60 18.17 14.88
N GLY A 145 1.32 17.78 14.81
CA GLY A 145 0.31 18.18 15.80
C GLY A 145 0.57 17.65 17.21
N LEU A 146 1.21 16.49 17.34
CA LEU A 146 1.55 15.87 18.62
C LEU A 146 2.93 16.31 19.16
N GLY A 147 3.71 17.06 18.38
CA GLY A 147 5.08 17.43 18.73
C GLY A 147 6.00 16.22 18.85
N LEU A 148 5.87 15.26 17.92
CA LEU A 148 6.74 14.09 17.84
C LEU A 148 8.13 14.53 17.35
N ALA A 149 9.20 14.06 18.00
CA ALA A 149 10.56 14.37 17.59
C ALA A 149 10.86 13.77 16.20
N PRO A 150 11.67 14.44 15.35
CA PRO A 150 12.04 13.92 14.03
C PRO A 150 12.69 12.53 14.08
N GLU A 151 13.46 12.25 15.13
CA GLU A 151 14.11 10.95 15.34
C GLU A 151 13.06 9.86 15.57
N ASP A 152 12.06 10.15 16.42
CA ASP A 152 10.95 9.23 16.68
C ASP A 152 10.05 9.05 15.45
N LEU A 153 9.85 10.11 14.66
CA LEU A 153 9.16 10.00 13.37
C LEU A 153 9.92 9.07 12.41
N GLY A 154 11.25 9.16 12.37
CA GLY A 154 12.09 8.25 11.61
C GLY A 154 11.92 6.79 12.05
N LEU A 155 11.81 6.55 13.36
CA LEU A 155 11.51 5.22 13.91
C LEU A 155 10.12 4.72 13.52
N ALA A 156 9.10 5.58 13.54
CA ALA A 156 7.76 5.25 13.06
C ALA A 156 7.77 4.84 11.59
N VAL A 157 8.44 5.61 10.72
CA VAL A 157 8.53 5.30 9.28
C VAL A 157 9.25 3.97 9.04
N LEU A 158 10.32 3.70 9.79
CA LEU A 158 11.02 2.40 9.70
C LEU A 158 10.12 1.24 10.14
N ALA A 159 9.43 1.38 11.27
CA ALA A 159 8.50 0.37 11.75
C ALA A 159 7.35 0.12 10.76
N ASP A 160 6.78 1.19 10.20
CA ASP A 160 5.72 1.15 9.21
C ASP A 160 6.14 0.39 7.95
N ASN A 161 7.32 0.70 7.42
CA ASN A 161 7.89 0.01 6.26
C ASN A 161 8.08 -1.50 6.50
N VAL A 162 8.56 -1.88 7.70
CA VAL A 162 8.73 -3.31 8.05
C VAL A 162 7.40 -4.03 8.11
N VAL A 163 6.37 -3.40 8.70
CA VAL A 163 5.01 -3.95 8.71
C VAL A 163 4.48 -4.09 7.29
N TYR A 164 4.70 -3.10 6.42
CA TYR A 164 4.25 -3.12 5.03
C TYR A 164 4.80 -4.32 4.24
N VAL A 165 6.07 -4.67 4.44
CA VAL A 165 6.71 -5.85 3.81
C VAL A 165 5.97 -7.15 4.14
N VAL A 166 5.47 -7.29 5.37
CA VAL A 166 4.74 -8.48 5.82
C VAL A 166 3.26 -8.40 5.46
N TRP A 167 2.67 -7.21 5.58
CA TRP A 167 1.25 -6.98 5.40
C TRP A 167 0.83 -7.04 3.93
N LEU A 168 1.65 -6.53 3.00
CA LEU A 168 1.34 -6.54 1.57
C LEU A 168 1.13 -7.96 1.01
N PRO A 169 1.99 -8.97 1.29
CA PRO A 169 1.72 -10.36 0.94
C PRO A 169 0.41 -10.91 1.52
N ILE A 170 0.10 -10.59 2.78
CA ILE A 170 -1.14 -11.03 3.44
C ILE A 170 -2.35 -10.44 2.73
N LEU A 171 -2.32 -9.13 2.45
CA LEU A 171 -3.39 -8.44 1.72
C LEU A 171 -3.61 -9.02 0.32
N LEU A 172 -2.53 -9.22 -0.44
CA LEU A 172 -2.61 -9.74 -1.80
C LEU A 172 -3.04 -11.23 -1.82
N GLY A 173 -2.57 -12.02 -0.86
CA GLY A 173 -2.99 -13.40 -0.67
C GLY A 173 -4.45 -13.53 -0.21
N SER A 174 -5.00 -12.51 0.47
CA SER A 174 -6.37 -12.51 0.98
C SER A 174 -7.42 -12.67 -0.13
N LYS A 175 -7.11 -12.26 -1.37
CA LYS A 175 -7.96 -12.47 -2.55
C LYS A 175 -8.35 -13.94 -2.74
N SER A 176 -7.43 -14.88 -2.46
CA SER A 176 -7.71 -16.32 -2.58
C SER A 176 -8.77 -16.81 -1.57
N PHE A 177 -9.01 -16.07 -0.50
CA PHE A 177 -10.01 -16.36 0.52
C PHE A 177 -11.35 -15.66 0.27
N ALA A 178 -11.45 -14.80 -0.75
CA ALA A 178 -12.63 -13.96 -1.02
C ALA A 178 -13.91 -14.80 -1.14
N ASP A 179 -13.90 -15.89 -1.93
CA ASP A 179 -15.09 -16.74 -2.11
C ASP A 179 -15.57 -17.36 -0.80
N ARG A 180 -14.63 -17.80 0.05
CA ARG A 180 -14.95 -18.40 1.34
C ARG A 180 -15.52 -17.35 2.28
N PHE A 181 -14.93 -16.17 2.31
CA PHE A 181 -15.41 -15.05 3.10
C PHE A 181 -16.81 -14.61 2.64
N ASN A 182 -17.04 -14.47 1.34
CA ASN A 182 -18.32 -14.07 0.76
C ASN A 182 -19.44 -15.06 1.13
N ARG A 183 -19.17 -16.37 1.07
CA ARG A 183 -20.12 -17.40 1.53
C ARG A 183 -20.41 -17.31 3.02
N TRP A 184 -19.39 -17.12 3.84
CA TRP A 184 -19.54 -16.98 5.30
C TRP A 184 -20.34 -15.72 5.67
N ALA A 185 -20.04 -14.60 5.03
CA ALA A 185 -20.72 -13.32 5.20
C ALA A 185 -22.10 -13.26 4.53
N LYS A 186 -22.52 -14.32 3.82
CA LYS A 186 -23.80 -14.43 3.09
C LYS A 186 -24.01 -13.26 2.13
N VAL A 187 -22.95 -12.88 1.40
CA VAL A 187 -23.01 -11.82 0.38
C VAL A 187 -23.91 -12.29 -0.76
N ASP A 188 -24.81 -11.41 -1.21
CA ASP A 188 -25.70 -11.67 -2.35
C ASP A 188 -24.87 -11.92 -3.63
N PRO A 189 -25.00 -13.08 -4.29
CA PRO A 189 -24.28 -13.39 -5.52
C PRO A 189 -24.44 -12.34 -6.62
N ARG A 190 -25.63 -11.71 -6.72
CA ARG A 190 -25.89 -10.67 -7.74
C ARG A 190 -25.01 -9.44 -7.54
N ARG A 191 -24.70 -9.10 -6.29
CA ARG A 191 -23.77 -7.99 -6.00
C ARG A 191 -22.33 -8.32 -6.36
N ILE A 192 -21.96 -9.59 -6.31
CA ILE A 192 -20.62 -10.04 -6.72
C ILE A 192 -20.52 -9.91 -8.24
N GLU A 193 -21.52 -10.38 -8.98
CA GLU A 193 -21.60 -10.21 -10.44
C GLU A 193 -21.60 -8.73 -10.84
N GLU A 194 -22.42 -7.88 -10.21
CA GLU A 194 -22.43 -6.43 -10.49
C GLU A 194 -21.06 -5.77 -10.26
N LEU A 195 -20.31 -6.20 -9.24
CA LEU A 195 -18.95 -5.71 -8.97
C LEU A 195 -17.93 -6.23 -9.99
N GLU A 196 -18.06 -7.48 -10.42
CA GLU A 196 -17.19 -8.07 -11.45
C GLU A 196 -17.44 -7.45 -12.82
N GLU A 197 -18.70 -7.24 -13.21
CA GLU A 197 -19.09 -6.53 -14.42
C GLU A 197 -18.58 -5.08 -14.42
N ALA A 198 -18.73 -4.35 -13.31
CA ALA A 198 -18.18 -3.01 -13.17
C ALA A 198 -16.64 -2.99 -13.28
N ALA A 199 -15.96 -4.01 -12.76
CA ALA A 199 -14.51 -4.13 -12.87
C ALA A 199 -14.03 -4.51 -14.29
N LEU A 200 -14.82 -5.29 -15.03
CA LEU A 200 -14.54 -5.69 -16.42
C LEU A 200 -14.81 -4.56 -17.41
N ALA A 201 -15.90 -3.80 -17.24
CA ALA A 201 -16.18 -2.61 -18.05
C ALA A 201 -15.03 -1.59 -17.99
N HIS A 202 -14.34 -1.50 -16.86
CA HIS A 202 -13.17 -0.64 -16.70
C HIS A 202 -11.91 -1.15 -17.43
N ARG A 203 -11.84 -2.44 -17.79
CA ARG A 203 -10.74 -3.01 -18.59
C ARG A 203 -10.97 -2.93 -20.09
N GLU A 204 -12.22 -2.84 -20.54
CA GLU A 204 -12.55 -2.75 -21.98
C GLU A 204 -12.48 -1.31 -22.51
N GLU A 205 -12.51 -0.31 -21.63
CA GLU A 205 -12.39 1.12 -21.99
C GLU A 205 -10.93 1.65 -22.02
N VAL A 206 -9.93 0.81 -21.69
CA VAL A 206 -8.49 1.15 -21.71
C VAL A 206 -7.74 0.27 -22.70
#